data_AF-I0Q1G2-F1
#
_entry.id   AF-I0Q1G2-F1
#
_cell.length_a   1.000
_cell.length_b   1.000
_cell.length_c   1.000
_cell.angle_alpha   90.00
_cell.angle_beta   90.00
_cell.angle_gamma   90.00
#
_symmetry.space_group_name_H-M   'P 1'
#
loop_
_entity.id
_entity.type
_entity.pdbx_description
1 polymer ?
#
loop_
_entity_poly.entity_id
_entity_poly.type
_entity_poly.pdbx_seq_one_letter_code
_entity_poly.pdbx_strand_id
1 'polypeptide(L)'
;MKGIILAAGSVYDKTMIYYPLSTLMLAGIKDILIISTPQDLPRFKDLLLDGSEFGIKLSYTDNQDWWQSDKEAVEANYAKTQQVIK
;
A
#
# COMPACT_ATOMS: atom_id res chain seq x y z
N MET A 1 -6.12 -4.22 -12.09
CA MET A 1 -6.43 -4.21 -10.65
C MET A 1 -5.14 -3.89 -9.92
N LYS A 2 -5.15 -2.94 -8.96
CA LYS A 2 -3.97 -2.53 -8.21
C LYS A 2 -3.94 -3.24 -6.86
N GLY A 3 -2.82 -3.86 -6.50
CA GLY A 3 -2.60 -4.47 -5.19
C GLY A 3 -2.16 -3.41 -4.19
N ILE A 4 -2.52 -3.59 -2.92
CA ILE A 4 -2.10 -2.69 -1.83
C ILE A 4 -1.44 -3.54 -0.75
N ILE A 5 -0.26 -3.11 -0.31
CA ILE A 5 0.43 -3.63 0.87
C ILE A 5 0.47 -2.53 1.91
N LEU A 6 -0.07 -2.81 3.10
CA LEU A 6 0.04 -1.94 4.27
C LEU A 6 1.12 -2.51 5.19
N ALA A 7 2.25 -1.82 5.30
CA ALA A 7 3.34 -2.18 6.20
C ALA A 7 3.43 -1.12 7.31
N ALA A 8 2.86 -1.41 8.49
CA ALA A 8 2.85 -0.48 9.61
C ALA A 8 3.49 -1.10 10.86
N GLY A 9 4.48 -0.41 11.43
CA GLY A 9 5.03 -0.68 12.76
C GLY A 9 6.30 -1.52 12.79
N SER A 10 7.01 -1.43 13.93
CA SER A 10 8.32 -2.02 14.25
C SER A 10 8.41 -3.55 14.18
N VAL A 11 7.37 -4.22 13.67
CA VAL A 11 7.25 -5.68 13.55
C VAL A 11 7.43 -6.13 12.08
N TYR A 12 7.43 -5.20 11.12
CA TYR A 12 7.77 -5.49 9.72
C TYR A 12 9.30 -5.50 9.52
N ASP A 13 9.91 -6.65 9.78
CA ASP A 13 11.30 -6.91 9.35
C ASP A 13 11.41 -7.04 7.82
N LYS A 14 12.62 -6.86 7.28
CA LYS A 14 12.94 -7.00 5.83
C LYS A 14 12.32 -8.26 5.21
N THR A 15 12.19 -9.34 5.97
CA THR A 15 11.64 -10.62 5.51
C THR A 15 10.12 -10.59 5.31
N MET A 16 9.40 -9.77 6.10
CA MET A 16 7.94 -9.80 6.15
C MET A 16 7.26 -9.17 4.93
N ILE A 17 7.94 -8.31 4.15
CA ILE A 17 7.35 -7.71 2.95
C ILE A 17 7.28 -8.66 1.76
N TYR A 18 8.16 -9.68 1.70
CA TYR A 18 8.17 -10.64 0.58
C TYR A 18 6.94 -11.55 0.58
N TYR A 19 6.41 -11.93 1.74
CA TYR A 19 5.25 -12.81 1.83
C TYR A 19 3.96 -12.22 1.20
N PRO A 20 3.49 -11.02 1.60
CA PRO A 20 2.34 -10.40 0.94
C PRO A 20 2.65 -10.07 -0.53
N LEU A 21 3.89 -9.71 -0.87
CA LEU A 21 4.28 -9.45 -2.25
C LEU A 21 4.13 -10.71 -3.12
N SER A 22 4.67 -11.85 -2.68
CA SER A 22 4.54 -13.13 -3.39
C SER A 22 3.08 -13.56 -3.52
N THR A 23 2.25 -13.32 -2.49
CA THR A 23 0.82 -13.62 -2.54
C THR A 23 0.12 -12.83 -3.65
N LEU A 24 0.39 -11.53 -3.76
CA LEU A 24 -0.17 -10.67 -4.82
C LEU A 24 0.35 -11.07 -6.21
N MET A 25 1.64 -11.41 -6.31
CA MET A 25 2.24 -11.89 -7.56
C MET A 25 1.62 -13.22 -8.03
N LEU A 26 1.38 -14.16 -7.12
CA LEU A 26 0.70 -15.43 -7.41
C LEU A 26 -0.75 -15.20 -7.86
N ALA A 27 -1.40 -14.14 -7.38
CA ALA A 27 -2.71 -13.70 -7.86
C ALA A 27 -2.66 -12.96 -9.22
N GLY A 28 -1.49 -12.82 -9.83
CA GLY A 28 -1.30 -12.15 -11.12
C GLY A 28 -1.33 -10.62 -11.05
N ILE A 29 -1.23 -10.03 -9.85
CA ILE A 29 -1.25 -8.59 -9.67
C ILE A 29 0.14 -8.02 -9.97
N LYS A 30 0.21 -7.13 -10.97
CA LYS A 30 1.47 -6.52 -11.43
C LYS A 30 1.65 -5.06 -11.07
N ASP A 31 0.63 -4.38 -10.58
CA ASP A 31 0.72 -2.98 -10.13
C ASP A 31 0.39 -2.94 -8.64
N ILE A 32 1.38 -2.63 -7.80
CA ILE A 32 1.28 -2.75 -6.35
C ILE A 32 1.73 -1.44 -5.70
N LEU A 33 0.89 -0.92 -4.80
CA LEU A 33 1.19 0.22 -3.94
C LEU A 33 1.64 -0.28 -2.57
N ILE A 34 2.84 0.11 -2.15
CA ILE A 34 3.36 -0.09 -0.81
C ILE A 34 3.07 1.18 -0.01
N ILE A 35 2.34 1.03 1.08
CA ILE A 35 2.01 2.09 2.04
C ILE A 35 2.73 1.79 3.34
N SER A 36 3.55 2.73 3.82
CA SER A 36 4.33 2.56 5.04
C SER A 36 4.55 3.87 5.79
N THR A 37 5.28 3.85 6.90
CA THR A 37 5.72 5.07 7.58
C THR A 37 6.77 5.82 6.74
N PRO A 38 6.91 7.16 6.87
CA PRO A 38 7.96 7.91 6.20
C PRO A 38 9.38 7.41 6.50
N GLN A 39 9.58 6.83 7.69
CA GLN A 39 10.87 6.30 8.15
C GLN A 39 11.22 4.96 7.48
N ASP A 40 10.23 4.11 7.21
CA ASP A 40 10.43 2.77 6.65
C ASP A 40 10.43 2.76 5.11
N LEU A 41 9.77 3.74 4.47
CA LEU A 41 9.70 3.84 3.02
C LEU A 41 11.06 3.82 2.31
N PRO A 42 12.10 4.57 2.75
CA PRO A 42 13.42 4.48 2.14
C PRO A 42 13.98 3.06 2.14
N ARG A 43 13.79 2.31 3.24
CA ARG A 43 14.25 0.92 3.36
C ARG A 43 13.56 0.00 2.36
N PHE A 44 12.26 0.18 2.13
CA PHE A 44 11.52 -0.61 1.14
C PHE A 44 11.91 -0.23 -0.29
N LYS A 45 12.12 1.06 -0.57
CA LYS A 45 12.62 1.52 -1.87
C LYS A 45 14.00 0.95 -2.19
N ASP A 46 14.91 0.93 -1.22
CA ASP A 46 16.26 0.37 -1.39
C ASP A 46 16.22 -1.16 -1.60
N LEU A 47 15.25 -1.85 -0.97
CA LEU A 47 15.12 -3.31 -1.03
C LEU A 47 14.42 -3.81 -2.30
N LEU A 48 13.38 -3.10 -2.75
CA LEU A 48 12.45 -3.57 -3.78
C LEU A 48 12.49 -2.71 -5.06
N LEU A 49 13.16 -1.56 -5.03
CA LEU A 49 13.31 -0.64 -6.15
C LEU A 49 11.94 -0.32 -6.80
N ASP A 50 11.84 -0.37 -8.12
CA ASP A 50 10.57 -0.19 -8.84
C ASP A 50 9.81 -1.51 -9.08
N GLY A 51 10.34 -2.65 -8.62
CA GLY A 51 9.80 -3.98 -8.83
C GLY A 51 10.08 -4.61 -10.20
N SER A 52 10.82 -3.93 -11.08
CA SER A 52 11.12 -4.43 -12.43
C SER A 52 11.84 -5.78 -12.41
N GLU A 53 12.70 -6.02 -11.42
CA GLU A 53 13.38 -7.31 -11.21
C GLU A 53 12.43 -8.47 -10.94
N PHE A 54 11.23 -8.17 -10.42
CA PHE A 54 10.17 -9.16 -10.16
C PHE A 54 9.10 -9.17 -11.26
N GLY A 55 9.25 -8.40 -12.33
CA GLY A 55 8.27 -8.29 -13.42
C GLY A 55 6.97 -7.59 -13.02
N ILE A 56 7.03 -6.74 -12.00
CA ILE A 56 5.91 -5.94 -11.48
C ILE A 56 6.28 -4.46 -11.44
N LYS A 57 5.29 -3.61 -11.14
CA LYS A 57 5.42 -2.19 -10.91
C LYS A 57 5.09 -1.88 -9.46
N LEU A 58 6.05 -1.30 -8.75
CA LEU A 58 5.89 -0.84 -7.38
C LEU A 58 5.74 0.67 -7.33
N SER A 59 4.77 1.12 -6.55
CA SER A 59 4.61 2.52 -6.14
C SER A 59 4.70 2.60 -4.63
N TYR A 60 5.09 3.77 -4.11
CA TYR A 60 5.30 3.97 -2.69
C TYR A 60 4.60 5.25 -2.25
N THR A 61 3.90 5.20 -1.14
CA THR A 61 3.32 6.37 -0.49
C THR A 61 3.39 6.18 1.02
N ASP A 62 3.50 7.28 1.77
CA ASP A 62 3.42 7.17 3.21
C ASP A 62 1.96 7.12 3.67
N ASN A 63 1.75 6.63 4.89
CA ASN A 63 0.42 6.48 5.46
C ASN A 63 -0.28 7.82 5.76
N GLN A 64 0.46 8.93 5.89
CA GLN A 64 -0.12 10.26 6.12
C GLN A 64 -0.62 10.84 4.81
N ASP A 65 0.21 10.83 3.77
CA ASP A 65 -0.10 11.23 2.39
C ASP A 65 -1.26 10.43 1.83
N TRP A 66 -1.26 9.11 2.01
CA TRP A 66 -2.35 8.24 1.55
C TRP A 66 -3.67 8.62 2.23
N TRP A 67 -3.69 8.78 3.56
CA TRP A 67 -4.88 9.19 4.29
C TRP A 67 -5.40 10.54 3.81
N GLN A 68 -4.53 11.50 3.47
CA GLN A 68 -4.97 12.78 2.91
C GLN A 68 -5.59 12.65 1.52
N SER A 69 -5.02 11.81 0.65
CA SER A 69 -5.52 11.61 -0.72
C SER A 69 -6.88 10.91 -0.77
N ASP A 70 -7.15 9.99 0.16
CA ASP A 70 -8.40 9.25 0.25
C ASP A 70 -9.40 9.89 1.23
N LYS A 71 -9.02 10.91 2.02
CA LYS A 71 -9.89 11.58 3.00
C LYS A 71 -11.18 12.09 2.37
N GLU A 72 -11.09 12.74 1.21
CA GLU A 72 -12.28 13.25 0.50
C GLU A 72 -13.21 12.11 0.07
N ALA A 73 -12.65 11.00 -0.42
CA ALA A 73 -13.43 9.83 -0.83
C ALA A 73 -14.05 9.10 0.37
N VAL A 74 -13.32 8.99 1.48
CA VAL A 74 -13.78 8.39 2.74
C VAL A 74 -14.86 9.26 3.39
N GLU A 75 -14.68 10.57 3.44
CA GLU A 75 -15.67 11.52 3.97
C GLU A 75 -16.93 11.57 3.10
N ALA A 76 -16.77 11.58 1.76
CA ALA A 76 -17.90 11.51 0.84
C ALA A 76 -18.69 10.20 0.98
N ASN A 77 -18.00 9.07 1.19
CA ASN A 77 -18.65 7.79 1.43
C ASN A 77 -19.33 7.75 2.79
N TYR A 78 -18.69 8.23 3.85
CA TYR A 78 -19.28 8.31 5.19
C TYR A 78 -20.53 9.20 5.21
N ALA A 79 -20.49 10.36 4.56
CA ALA A 79 -21.63 11.26 4.42
C ALA A 79 -22.80 10.59 3.67
N LYS A 80 -22.51 9.86 2.59
CA LYS A 80 -23.52 9.08 1.85
C LYS A 80 -24.11 7.96 2.70
N THR A 81 -23.30 7.25 3.49
CA THR A 81 -23.78 6.18 4.38
C THR A 81 -24.70 6.72 5.47
N GLN A 82 -24.39 7.88 6.06
CA GLN A 82 -25.24 8.54 7.05
C GLN A 82 -26.57 9.04 6.46
N GLN A 83 -26.63 9.29 5.15
CA GLN A 83 -27.86 9.68 4.45
C GLN A 83 -28.77 8.48 4.09
N VAL A 84 -28.21 7.27 4.00
CA VAL A 84 -28.95 6.01 3.77
C VAL A 84 -29.47 5.39 5.08
N ILE A 85 -28.90 5.77 6.23
CA ILE A 85 -29.29 5.29 7.57
C ILE A 85 -30.38 6.19 8.22
N LYS A 86 -30.90 7.18 7.50
CA LYS A 86 -32.11 7.95 7.89
C LYS A 86 -33.30 7.53 7.04
#